data_AF-A0A176EGG2-F1
#
_entry.id   AF-A0A176EGG2-F1
#
_cell.length_a   1.000
_cell.length_b   1.000
_cell.length_c   1.000
_cell.angle_alpha   90.00
_cell.angle_beta   90.00
_cell.angle_gamma   90.00
#
_symmetry.space_group_name_H-M   'P 1'
#
loop_
_entity.id
_entity.type
_entity.pdbx_description
1 polymer ?
#
loop_
_entity_poly.entity_id
_entity_poly.type
_entity_poly.pdbx_seq_one_letter_code
_entity_poly.pdbx_strand_id
1 'polypeptide(L)'
;MPVSLTLFLAAMAASLLVSLVALFLALREPGLRFRLLWAVTALVGVGGGVVSWHAPHVVYWFFGIALPTISYSAVPGGWEPQYLRVFLPLGALVVLLRVSRWRGKRA
;
A
#
# COMPACT_ATOMS: atom_id res chain seq x y z
N MET A 1 14.67 18.67 -0.49
CA MET A 1 13.36 18.20 0.04
C MET A 1 13.48 17.99 1.54
N PRO A 2 12.46 18.33 2.34
CA PRO A 2 12.49 18.10 3.78
C PRO A 2 12.61 16.60 4.10
N VAL A 3 13.38 16.23 5.12
CA VAL A 3 13.64 14.83 5.51
C VAL A 3 12.34 14.07 5.77
N SER A 4 11.34 14.72 6.36
CA SER A 4 10.01 14.13 6.60
C SER A 4 9.34 13.66 5.32
N LEU A 5 9.41 14.45 4.24
CA LEU A 5 8.82 14.11 2.95
C LEU A 5 9.55 12.93 2.29
N THR A 6 10.89 12.91 2.37
CA THR A 6 11.69 11.78 1.86
C THR A 6 11.34 10.47 2.58
N LEU A 7 11.25 10.50 3.91
CA LEU A 7 10.84 9.33 4.70
C LEU A 7 9.41 8.89 4.38
N PHE A 8 8.50 9.84 4.18
CA PHE A 8 7.12 9.55 3.83
C PHE A 8 7.00 8.88 2.46
N LEU A 9 7.70 9.40 1.45
CA LEU A 9 7.77 8.82 0.12
C LEU A 9 8.42 7.42 0.14
N ALA A 10 9.48 7.24 0.93
CA ALA A 10 10.10 5.93 1.11
C ALA A 10 9.12 4.94 1.76
N ALA A 11 8.35 5.36 2.76
CA ALA A 11 7.34 4.53 3.39
C ALA A 11 6.20 4.18 2.42
N MET A 12 5.75 5.12 1.60
CA MET A 12 4.78 4.86 0.52
C MET A 12 5.30 3.82 -0.48
N ALA A 13 6.52 3.99 -0.95
CA ALA A 13 7.15 3.06 -1.89
C ALA A 13 7.30 1.67 -1.28
N ALA A 14 7.78 1.57 -0.04
CA ALA A 14 7.92 0.30 0.67
C ALA A 14 6.56 -0.40 0.85
N SER A 15 5.52 0.33 1.27
CA SER A 15 4.17 -0.21 1.44
C SER A 15 3.59 -0.74 0.13
N LEU A 16 3.76 0.02 -0.97
CA LEU A 16 3.34 -0.40 -2.30
C LEU A 16 4.10 -1.66 -2.75
N LEU A 17 5.42 -1.69 -2.59
CA LEU A 17 6.25 -2.82 -2.98
C LEU A 17 5.85 -4.10 -2.25
N VAL A 18 5.64 -4.03 -0.93
CA VAL A 18 5.19 -5.18 -0.13
C VAL A 18 3.83 -5.67 -0.62
N SER A 19 2.91 -4.76 -0.93
CA SER A 19 1.57 -5.08 -1.47
C SER A 19 1.65 -5.77 -2.84
N LEU A 20 2.49 -5.27 -3.74
CA LEU A 20 2.70 -5.86 -5.07
C LEU A 20 3.37 -7.24 -4.97
N VAL A 21 4.37 -7.41 -4.10
CA VAL A 21 5.00 -8.71 -3.86
C VAL A 21 3.97 -9.72 -3.37
N ALA A 22 3.16 -9.35 -2.38
CA ALA A 22 2.09 -10.21 -1.85
C ALA A 22 1.05 -10.55 -2.93
N LEU A 23 0.66 -9.57 -3.76
CA LEU A 23 -0.24 -9.76 -4.90
C LEU A 23 0.32 -10.79 -5.89
N PHE A 24 1.55 -10.60 -6.35
CA PHE A 24 2.19 -11.50 -7.31
C PHE A 24 2.35 -12.91 -6.74
N LEU A 25 2.73 -13.03 -5.47
CA LEU A 25 2.85 -14.32 -4.80
C LEU A 25 1.49 -15.03 -4.72
N ALA A 26 0.42 -14.33 -4.33
CA ALA A 26 -0.92 -14.89 -4.31
C ALA A 26 -1.32 -15.39 -5.71
N LEU A 27 -1.15 -14.58 -6.76
CA LEU A 27 -1.53 -14.93 -8.13
C LEU A 27 -0.70 -16.08 -8.73
N ARG A 28 0.58 -16.18 -8.36
CA ARG A 28 1.48 -17.22 -8.88
C ARG A 28 1.37 -18.54 -8.10
N GLU A 29 0.85 -18.54 -6.89
CA GLU A 29 0.81 -19.75 -6.06
C GLU A 29 -0.20 -20.77 -6.64
N PRO A 30 0.27 -21.93 -7.16
CA PRO A 30 -0.62 -22.89 -7.80
C PRO A 30 -1.51 -23.52 -6.75
N GLY A 31 -2.77 -23.84 -7.06
CA GLY A 31 -3.71 -24.53 -6.16
C GLY A 31 -4.10 -23.78 -4.88
N LEU A 32 -3.67 -22.53 -4.69
CA LEU A 32 -4.13 -21.71 -3.57
C LEU A 32 -5.63 -21.40 -3.73
N ARG A 33 -6.46 -21.97 -2.84
CA ARG A 33 -7.90 -21.72 -2.85
C ARG A 33 -8.20 -20.24 -2.65
N PHE A 34 -9.14 -19.71 -3.45
CA PHE A 34 -9.56 -18.30 -3.44
C PHE A 34 -8.46 -17.30 -3.83
N ARG A 35 -7.60 -17.70 -4.76
CA ARG A 35 -6.47 -16.90 -5.26
C ARG A 35 -6.78 -15.43 -5.53
N LEU A 36 -7.89 -15.14 -6.22
CA LEU A 36 -8.28 -13.77 -6.55
C LEU A 36 -8.67 -12.95 -5.31
N LEU A 37 -9.32 -13.57 -4.32
CA LEU A 37 -9.63 -12.89 -3.05
C LEU A 37 -8.36 -12.53 -2.29
N TRP A 38 -7.37 -13.43 -2.27
CA TRP A 38 -6.06 -13.12 -1.68
C TRP A 38 -5.31 -12.03 -2.45
N ALA A 39 -5.41 -12.02 -3.79
CA ALA A 39 -4.84 -10.97 -4.62
C ALA A 39 -5.43 -9.59 -4.29
N VAL A 40 -6.76 -9.48 -4.19
CA VAL A 40 -7.41 -8.22 -3.81
C VAL A 40 -7.06 -7.83 -2.36
N THR A 41 -7.03 -8.80 -1.45
CA THR A 41 -6.64 -8.57 -0.05
C THR A 41 -5.22 -8.01 0.06
N ALA A 42 -4.29 -8.43 -0.80
CA ALA A 42 -2.91 -7.96 -0.78
C ALA A 42 -2.77 -6.44 -1.00
N LEU A 43 -3.77 -5.81 -1.61
CA LEU A 43 -3.78 -4.38 -1.88
C LEU A 43 -4.48 -3.57 -0.78
N VAL A 44 -5.01 -4.23 0.25
CA VAL A 44 -5.71 -3.56 1.34
C VAL A 44 -4.71 -2.99 2.34
N GLY A 45 -4.61 -1.66 2.37
CA GLY A 45 -3.94 -0.91 3.42
C GLY A 45 -4.90 -0.53 4.54
N VAL A 46 -4.45 -0.54 5.79
CA VAL A 46 -5.26 -0.19 6.97
C VAL A 46 -4.54 0.84 7.81
N GLY A 47 -5.18 1.98 8.00
CA GLY A 47 -4.59 3.09 8.74
C GLY A 47 -3.36 3.67 8.06
N GLY A 48 -3.04 4.93 8.34
CA GLY A 48 -2.01 5.59 7.57
C GLY A 48 -1.72 7.03 7.97
N GLY A 49 -0.70 7.56 7.31
CA GLY A 49 -0.40 8.99 7.33
C GLY A 49 -0.89 9.64 6.04
N VAL A 50 -1.36 10.88 6.15
CA VAL A 50 -1.57 11.80 5.03
C VAL A 50 -0.66 13.00 5.20
N VAL A 51 0.00 13.39 4.12
CA VAL A 51 0.79 14.63 4.06
C VAL A 51 0.30 15.48 2.90
N SER A 52 0.14 16.78 3.14
CA SER A 52 -0.12 17.74 2.07
C SER A 52 1.17 18.00 1.30
N TRP A 53 1.10 17.95 -0.03
CA TRP A 53 2.25 18.25 -0.89
C TRP A 53 2.79 19.67 -0.67
N HIS A 54 1.89 20.64 -0.45
CA HIS A 54 2.25 22.06 -0.24
C HIS A 54 2.64 22.38 1.20
N ALA A 55 2.33 21.50 2.16
CA ALA A 55 2.68 21.65 3.57
C ALA A 55 3.22 20.32 4.16
N PRO A 56 4.41 19.86 3.73
CA PRO A 56 4.93 18.52 4.04
C PRO A 56 5.36 18.32 5.50
N HIS A 57 5.26 19.35 6.32
CA HIS A 57 5.57 19.33 7.75
C HIS A 57 4.37 18.88 8.60
N VAL A 58 3.16 18.82 8.03
CA VAL A 58 1.95 18.39 8.74
C VAL A 58 1.57 16.97 8.29
N VAL A 59 1.67 16.03 9.22
CA VAL A 59 1.26 14.63 9.03
C VAL A 59 -0.04 14.40 9.79
N TYR A 60 -1.09 14.01 9.08
CA TYR A 60 -2.36 13.59 9.70
C TYR A 60 -2.45 12.08 9.74
N TRP A 61 -2.76 11.52 10.90
CA TRP A 61 -3.06 10.11 11.04
C TRP A 61 -4.54 9.87 10.75
N PHE A 62 -4.84 8.85 9.96
CA PHE A 62 -6.21 8.47 9.67
C PHE A 62 -6.35 6.96 9.73
N PHE A 63 -7.55 6.53 10.12
CA PHE A 63 -7.97 5.15 10.03
C PHE A 63 -8.82 4.98 8.76
N GLY A 64 -8.38 4.13 7.85
CA GLY A 64 -9.07 3.88 6.59
C GLY A 64 -8.62 2.58 5.96
N ILE A 65 -9.53 1.95 5.21
CA ILE A 65 -9.27 0.75 4.41
C ILE A 65 -9.27 1.21 2.95
N ALA A 66 -8.11 1.17 2.30
CA ALA A 66 -8.02 1.60 0.91
C ALA A 66 -6.93 0.86 0.14
N LEU A 67 -7.09 0.87 -1.18
CA LEU A 67 -6.00 0.60 -2.11
C LEU A 67 -4.98 1.76 -2.04
N PRO A 68 -3.71 1.57 -2.40
CA PRO A 68 -2.76 2.68 -2.51
C PRO A 68 -3.27 3.73 -3.49
N THR A 69 -3.45 4.98 -3.03
CA THR A 69 -3.98 6.08 -3.86
C THR A 69 -3.16 7.36 -3.69
N ILE A 70 -3.03 8.12 -4.77
CA ILE A 70 -2.58 9.52 -4.77
C ILE A 70 -3.78 10.38 -5.19
N SER A 71 -4.03 11.48 -4.48
CA SER A 71 -5.09 12.43 -4.84
C SER A 71 -4.50 13.65 -5.55
N TYR A 72 -5.03 13.96 -6.74
CA TYR A 72 -4.65 15.10 -7.55
C TYR A 72 -5.77 16.16 -7.55
N SER A 73 -5.40 17.43 -7.67
CA SER A 73 -6.33 18.50 -8.02
C SER A 73 -5.99 19.12 -9.35
N ALA A 74 -7.01 19.53 -10.10
CA ALA A 74 -6.84 20.36 -11.27
C ALA A 74 -6.43 21.79 -10.86
N VAL A 75 -5.37 22.29 -11.48
CA VAL A 75 -4.88 23.67 -11.37
C VAL A 75 -4.63 24.22 -12.78
N PRO A 76 -4.67 25.55 -13.00
CA PRO A 76 -4.40 26.12 -14.32
C PRO A 76 -3.03 25.65 -14.84
N GLY A 77 -3.03 24.92 -15.96
CA GLY A 77 -1.81 24.39 -16.58
C GLY A 77 -1.40 22.96 -16.17
N GLY A 78 -2.15 22.25 -15.32
CA GLY A 78 -1.83 20.85 -15.04
C GLY A 78 -2.58 20.20 -13.87
N TRP A 79 -2.01 19.09 -13.41
CA TRP A 79 -2.48 18.34 -12.25
C TRP A 79 -1.40 18.37 -11.17
N GLU A 80 -1.76 18.82 -9.97
CA GLU A 80 -0.84 18.81 -8.84
C GLU A 80 -1.30 17.79 -7.79
N PRO A 81 -0.38 17.00 -7.21
CA PRO A 81 -0.70 16.12 -6.10
C PRO A 81 -1.06 16.99 -4.89
N GLN A 82 -2.23 16.78 -4.29
CA GLN A 82 -2.61 17.52 -3.08
C GLN A 82 -2.23 16.77 -1.81
N TYR A 83 -2.48 15.46 -1.80
CA TYR A 83 -2.31 14.62 -0.64
C TYR A 83 -1.61 13.33 -1.02
N LEU A 84 -0.50 13.09 -0.32
CA LEU A 84 0.21 11.83 -0.33
C LEU A 84 -0.31 10.98 0.83
N ARG A 85 -0.68 9.72 0.56
CA ARG A 85 -1.17 8.80 1.58
C ARG A 85 -0.30 7.56 1.64
N VAL A 86 0.22 7.25 2.82
CA VAL A 86 0.84 5.96 3.10
C VAL A 86 -0.10 5.14 3.96
N PHE A 87 -0.33 3.89 3.57
CA PHE A 87 -1.11 2.95 4.35
C PHE A 87 -0.21 1.85 4.92
N LEU A 88 -0.52 1.33 6.09
CA LEU A 88 0.11 0.10 6.57
C LEU A 88 -0.41 -1.07 5.74
N PRO A 89 0.44 -1.86 5.05
CA PRO A 89 0.00 -2.88 4.08
C PRO A 89 -0.45 -4.17 4.80
N LEU A 90 -1.40 -4.08 5.74
CA LEU A 90 -1.84 -5.22 6.55
C LEU A 90 -2.38 -6.37 5.71
N GLY A 91 -3.14 -6.06 4.65
CA GLY A 91 -3.64 -7.08 3.73
C GLY A 91 -2.51 -7.86 3.05
N ALA A 92 -1.44 -7.17 2.65
CA ALA A 92 -0.24 -7.80 2.10
C ALA A 92 0.43 -8.73 3.10
N LEU A 93 0.60 -8.31 4.36
CA LEU A 93 1.20 -9.12 5.42
C LEU A 93 0.40 -10.41 5.68
N VAL A 94 -0.92 -10.31 5.73
CA VAL A 94 -1.82 -11.47 5.89
C VAL A 94 -1.66 -12.44 4.70
N VAL A 95 -1.57 -11.91 3.48
CA VAL A 95 -1.40 -12.72 2.27
C VAL A 95 -0.04 -13.42 2.25
N LEU A 96 1.04 -12.74 2.63
CA LEU A 96 2.38 -13.34 2.73
C LEU A 96 2.39 -14.50 3.74
N LEU A 97 1.80 -14.30 4.92
CA LEU A 97 1.64 -15.36 5.93
C LEU A 97 0.84 -16.54 5.39
N ARG A 98 -0.24 -16.26 4.64
CA ARG A 98 -1.08 -17.30 4.04
C ARG A 98 -0.32 -18.12 3.00
N VAL A 99 0.42 -17.46 2.11
CA VAL A 99 1.23 -18.14 1.07
C VAL A 99 2.34 -18.97 1.73
N SER A 100 3.05 -18.43 2.73
CA SER A 100 4.08 -19.16 3.48
C SER A 100 3.53 -20.44 4.11
N ARG A 101 2.39 -20.35 4.82
CA ARG A 101 1.72 -21.52 5.42
C ARG A 101 1.24 -22.52 4.37
N TRP A 102 0.81 -22.05 3.20
CA TRP A 102 0.38 -22.93 2.12
C TRP A 102 1.54 -23.76 1.55
N ARG A 103 2.68 -23.12 1.33
CA ARG A 103 3.90 -23.80 0.88
C ARG A 103 4.40 -24.82 1.89
N GLY A 104 4.38 -24.48 3.19
CA GLY A 104 4.77 -25.40 4.25
C GLY A 104 3.86 -26.64 4.39
N LYS A 105 2.63 -26.61 3.88
CA LYS A 105 1.74 -27.79 3.81
C LYS A 105 2.03 -28.69 2.60
N ARG A 106 2.86 -28.25 1.66
CA ARG A 106 3.24 -28.99 0.45
C ARG A 106 4.62 -29.62 0.52
N ALA A 107 5.49 -29.09 1.38
CA ALA A 107 6.78 -29.68 1.71
C ALA A 107 6.58 -30.88 2.63
#